data_AF-A0A7J7I3K3-F1
#
_entry.id   AF-A0A7J7I3K3-F1
#
_cell.length_a   1.000
_cell.length_b   1.000
_cell.length_c   1.000
_cell.angle_alpha   90.00
_cell.angle_beta   90.00
_cell.angle_gamma   90.00
#
_symmetry.space_group_name_H-M   'P 1'
#
loop_
_entity.id
_entity.type
_entity.pdbx_description
1 polymer ?
#
loop_
_entity_poly.entity_id
_entity_poly.type
_entity_poly.pdbx_seq_one_letter_code
_entity_poly.pdbx_strand_id
1 'polypeptide(L)'
;MGWCLARPRKGGRCLECGSLFGIQPWHQASPPETGTRESEVWENFGFVFDCPKVLRIKMFGIGCECFCWDSASEFYPLEPQPFSLPYPIPQWPQGQGFATGKICLGEIEVLKITKFEGIWSCTPRKSKGVTFYRPVDVPEGFFSLGHYCQPNDQPLRGYVLVAQDVGATRQNISSICGSVPNNSPALKKPFGYTLIWRTDSHHSGCGYVWLPKPPAGYKAIGYVVTGKPDEPDFEEVRCVRADLTETTETCDMIFETDSSFSKPPLRVWNMRPSRRGMLAKSVCVGTFFCTTNHSSGDELNIACLKNLDSTLHAMPNLDQIHALIKHYGPTVFFHPDEIYLPSSVSWFFKNGALLYRNGKVKGEPIDSRGSNLPGGGRNDGEYWIDLPDNKDERNFLKNGDIESAELYVHVKPALGGTFTDIVMWVFCPFNGPATIKASLVNIELSKIGEHVGDWEHYTLRVCNFTGELWSMYFSEHSGGEWVNACNLEYIEGNKPIVYSSKSGHSSYPHPGCYIQGSSKIGIGLRNDVAQSKYFVDSSTRYQIIAAEYLGVGVVNEPNWLQYMREWGPTIVYDARSELNKIISYFPILLRFSAETFFELFPTEIYGEEGPTGPKEKDNWVGDERS
;
A
#
# COMPACT_ATOMS: atom_id res chain seq x y z
N MET A 1 -3.54 15.97 39.84
CA MET A 1 -4.87 16.58 40.05
C MET A 1 -5.44 16.89 38.68
N GLY A 2 -6.69 16.53 38.39
CA GLY A 2 -7.27 16.68 37.04
C GLY A 2 -7.96 18.04 36.84
N TRP A 3 -8.04 18.47 35.58
CA TRP A 3 -8.88 19.59 35.14
C TRP A 3 -9.71 19.16 33.93
N CYS A 4 -11.02 19.39 33.97
CA CYS A 4 -11.95 19.06 32.90
C CYS A 4 -12.60 20.33 32.35
N LEU A 5 -12.60 20.49 31.02
CA LEU A 5 -13.45 21.44 30.29
C LEU A 5 -14.06 20.68 29.11
N ALA A 6 -15.30 20.20 29.16
CA ALA A 6 -16.59 20.92 29.19
C ALA A 6 -17.04 21.41 27.80
N ARG A 7 -17.91 20.63 27.15
CA ARG A 7 -18.65 21.03 25.93
C ARG A 7 -19.87 21.90 26.27
N PRO A 8 -20.17 22.96 25.50
CA PRO A 8 -21.53 23.52 25.42
C PRO A 8 -22.42 22.69 24.47
N ARG A 9 -23.75 22.77 24.63
CA ARG A 9 -24.76 22.25 23.69
C ARG A 9 -25.54 23.41 23.04
N LYS A 10 -26.22 23.09 21.93
CA LYS A 10 -27.09 23.96 21.13
C LYS A 10 -28.04 24.84 21.96
N GLY A 11 -28.24 26.07 21.49
CA GLY A 11 -29.40 26.91 21.76
C GLY A 11 -29.51 27.95 20.63
N GLY A 12 -30.73 28.25 20.15
CA GLY A 12 -30.93 29.18 19.04
C GLY A 12 -32.26 29.92 19.11
N ARG A 13 -32.39 30.99 18.33
CA ARG A 13 -33.67 31.62 18.00
C ARG A 13 -33.55 32.50 16.74
N CYS A 14 -34.67 32.72 16.08
CA CYS A 14 -34.76 33.38 14.77
C CYS A 14 -34.87 34.91 14.87
N LEU A 15 -34.66 35.59 13.76
CA LEU A 15 -35.33 36.85 13.38
C LEU A 15 -35.45 36.91 11.85
N GLU A 16 -36.45 37.65 11.35
CA GLU A 16 -36.89 37.64 9.94
C GLU A 16 -36.51 38.92 9.16
N CYS A 17 -37.12 39.09 7.97
CA CYS A 17 -36.97 40.15 6.96
C CYS A 17 -35.80 39.96 5.97
N GLY A 18 -35.99 40.17 4.66
CA GLY A 18 -37.22 40.52 3.91
C GLY A 18 -37.01 40.46 2.39
N SER A 19 -38.11 40.33 1.63
CA SER A 19 -38.14 40.16 0.17
C SER A 19 -37.65 41.39 -0.64
N LEU A 20 -37.35 41.19 -1.94
CA LEU A 20 -37.92 41.96 -3.09
C LEU A 20 -37.34 41.53 -4.47
N PHE A 21 -38.23 41.22 -5.44
CA PHE A 21 -38.03 41.10 -6.92
C PHE A 21 -36.97 40.10 -7.49
N GLY A 22 -37.07 39.61 -8.74
CA GLY A 22 -38.15 39.69 -9.74
C GLY A 22 -37.83 39.02 -11.11
N ILE A 23 -38.65 38.03 -11.49
CA ILE A 23 -39.00 37.48 -12.83
C ILE A 23 -38.21 37.96 -14.10
N GLN A 24 -37.46 37.03 -14.74
CA GLN A 24 -37.53 36.51 -16.16
C GLN A 24 -38.05 37.40 -17.35
N PRO A 25 -37.89 37.01 -18.67
CA PRO A 25 -36.96 36.08 -19.38
C PRO A 25 -36.46 36.54 -20.81
N TRP A 26 -35.71 35.66 -21.53
CA TRP A 26 -35.59 35.46 -23.02
C TRP A 26 -34.52 36.12 -23.95
N HIS A 27 -34.09 35.26 -24.90
CA HIS A 27 -33.77 35.42 -26.35
C HIS A 27 -32.37 35.75 -26.92
N GLN A 28 -32.21 35.36 -28.20
CA GLN A 28 -30.97 35.21 -28.99
C GLN A 28 -30.71 36.39 -29.94
N ALA A 29 -29.45 36.59 -30.36
CA ALA A 29 -29.06 36.92 -31.74
C ALA A 29 -27.53 36.71 -31.95
N SER A 30 -27.08 36.69 -33.20
CA SER A 30 -25.68 36.41 -33.63
C SER A 30 -25.09 37.63 -34.42
N PRO A 31 -23.88 37.59 -35.01
CA PRO A 31 -23.04 38.78 -35.25
C PRO A 31 -23.30 39.49 -36.61
N PRO A 32 -22.48 40.48 -37.02
CA PRO A 32 -21.37 40.13 -37.93
C PRO A 32 -20.09 41.02 -37.86
N GLU A 33 -19.06 40.62 -38.63
CA GLU A 33 -18.11 41.45 -39.44
C GLU A 33 -17.24 42.55 -38.79
N THR A 34 -16.05 42.97 -39.25
CA THR A 34 -14.92 42.56 -40.13
C THR A 34 -13.91 43.75 -40.05
N GLY A 35 -12.63 43.57 -40.41
CA GLY A 35 -11.67 44.70 -40.51
C GLY A 35 -10.23 44.26 -40.75
N THR A 36 -9.49 44.94 -41.65
CA THR A 36 -8.19 44.49 -42.18
C THR A 36 -7.13 45.59 -42.25
N ARG A 37 -5.85 45.23 -42.02
CA ARG A 37 -4.55 45.79 -42.49
C ARG A 37 -3.41 45.12 -41.68
N GLU A 38 -2.24 44.70 -42.16
CA GLU A 38 -1.22 45.30 -43.05
C GLU A 38 -0.46 46.50 -42.42
N SER A 39 0.87 46.67 -42.52
CA SER A 39 1.98 45.80 -42.99
C SER A 39 3.36 46.48 -42.80
N GLU A 40 4.41 45.76 -42.38
CA GLU A 40 5.88 46.07 -42.49
C GLU A 40 6.63 44.87 -41.83
N VAL A 41 7.60 44.10 -42.38
CA VAL A 41 8.73 44.28 -43.33
C VAL A 41 9.88 45.09 -42.67
N TRP A 42 11.09 44.56 -42.41
CA TRP A 42 12.04 43.84 -43.30
C TRP A 42 12.84 42.67 -42.66
N GLU A 43 13.36 41.81 -43.56
CA GLU A 43 14.61 40.99 -43.59
C GLU A 43 15.63 41.05 -42.43
N ASN A 44 16.49 40.04 -42.16
CA ASN A 44 16.81 38.71 -42.76
C ASN A 44 17.41 37.81 -41.62
N PHE A 45 18.03 36.61 -41.73
CA PHE A 45 18.50 35.71 -42.81
C PHE A 45 18.65 34.28 -42.23
N GLY A 46 18.61 33.20 -43.04
CA GLY A 46 19.13 31.86 -42.64
C GLY A 46 18.28 30.64 -43.01
N PHE A 47 18.59 29.99 -44.15
CA PHE A 47 18.09 28.65 -44.54
C PHE A 47 18.92 27.54 -43.82
N VAL A 48 18.53 26.26 -43.71
CA VAL A 48 18.09 25.29 -44.74
C VAL A 48 17.27 24.13 -44.11
N PHE A 49 16.15 23.77 -44.75
CA PHE A 49 15.51 22.46 -45.04
C PHE A 49 15.90 21.16 -44.25
N ASP A 50 15.09 20.10 -44.15
CA ASP A 50 13.89 19.63 -44.89
C ASP A 50 13.10 18.60 -44.01
N CYS A 51 11.97 17.94 -44.33
CA CYS A 51 11.03 17.87 -45.48
C CYS A 51 9.57 17.65 -44.92
N PRO A 52 8.53 17.03 -45.55
CA PRO A 52 7.16 17.57 -45.40
C PRO A 52 6.04 16.61 -44.93
N LYS A 53 4.89 17.19 -44.55
CA LYS A 53 3.59 16.50 -44.59
C LYS A 53 2.90 16.79 -45.92
N VAL A 54 2.44 15.76 -46.65
CA VAL A 54 1.70 15.94 -47.91
C VAL A 54 0.19 15.87 -47.66
N LEU A 55 -0.49 16.99 -47.92
CA LEU A 55 -1.94 17.07 -47.99
C LEU A 55 -2.40 16.83 -49.45
N ARG A 56 -3.49 16.11 -49.67
CA ARG A 56 -4.13 16.00 -51.00
C ARG A 56 -5.64 16.26 -50.90
N ILE A 57 -6.09 17.29 -51.62
CA ILE A 57 -7.49 17.66 -51.76
C ILE A 57 -8.03 17.10 -53.08
N LYS A 58 -9.27 16.59 -53.07
CA LYS A 58 -10.14 16.53 -54.25
C LYS A 58 -11.59 16.80 -53.82
N MET A 59 -12.27 17.70 -54.53
CA MET A 59 -13.72 17.87 -54.48
C MET A 59 -14.38 17.07 -55.60
N PHE A 60 -15.63 16.63 -55.41
CA PHE A 60 -16.75 16.87 -56.34
C PHE A 60 -18.08 16.30 -55.81
N GLY A 61 -19.18 17.06 -55.97
CA GLY A 61 -20.48 16.54 -56.41
C GLY A 61 -21.41 15.81 -55.43
N ILE A 62 -22.33 16.57 -54.82
CA ILE A 62 -23.79 16.30 -54.69
C ILE A 62 -24.26 14.84 -54.49
N GLY A 63 -24.87 14.56 -53.33
CA GLY A 63 -25.76 13.40 -53.10
C GLY A 63 -26.41 13.51 -51.73
N CYS A 64 -27.70 13.17 -51.60
CA CYS A 64 -28.43 13.20 -50.32
C CYS A 64 -29.01 11.82 -50.04
N GLU A 65 -28.51 11.15 -49.00
CA GLU A 65 -29.05 9.86 -48.53
C GLU A 65 -28.79 9.68 -47.03
N CYS A 66 -29.76 9.12 -46.31
CA CYS A 66 -29.74 9.02 -44.86
C CYS A 66 -28.98 7.77 -44.40
N PHE A 67 -27.73 7.92 -43.97
CA PHE A 67 -27.00 6.86 -43.28
C PHE A 67 -27.25 6.93 -41.77
N CYS A 68 -28.09 6.00 -41.28
CA CYS A 68 -28.17 5.69 -39.86
C CYS A 68 -26.84 5.10 -39.39
N TRP A 69 -26.21 5.71 -38.39
CA TRP A 69 -24.98 5.18 -37.78
C TRP A 69 -25.31 4.10 -36.76
N ASP A 70 -25.75 2.94 -37.24
CA ASP A 70 -25.70 1.70 -36.45
C ASP A 70 -24.25 1.23 -36.33
N SER A 71 -23.54 1.85 -35.38
CA SER A 71 -22.18 1.47 -34.98
C SER A 71 -22.07 1.31 -33.46
N ALA A 72 -23.07 0.67 -32.86
CA ALA A 72 -22.93 0.03 -31.56
C ALA A 72 -22.00 -1.18 -31.70
N SER A 73 -20.69 -0.92 -31.71
CA SER A 73 -19.68 -1.97 -31.66
C SER A 73 -19.85 -2.73 -30.34
N GLU A 74 -20.23 -4.01 -30.43
CA GLU A 74 -20.28 -4.91 -29.28
C GLU A 74 -18.85 -5.21 -28.80
N PHE A 75 -18.29 -4.28 -28.03
CA PHE A 75 -17.14 -4.55 -27.18
C PHE A 75 -17.57 -5.48 -26.05
N TYR A 76 -17.63 -6.78 -26.35
CA TYR A 76 -17.45 -7.81 -25.34
C TYR A 76 -16.13 -7.51 -24.64
N PRO A 77 -16.12 -7.25 -23.32
CA PRO A 77 -14.87 -7.00 -22.62
C PRO A 77 -14.05 -8.29 -22.68
N LEU A 78 -12.89 -8.24 -23.35
CA LEU A 78 -11.89 -9.30 -23.30
C LEU A 78 -11.57 -9.57 -21.83
N GLU A 79 -11.67 -10.84 -21.40
CA GLU A 79 -11.33 -11.18 -20.01
C GLU A 79 -9.86 -10.79 -19.73
N PRO A 80 -9.59 -10.08 -18.62
CA PRO A 80 -8.26 -9.60 -18.31
C PRO A 80 -7.30 -10.79 -18.19
N GLN A 81 -6.18 -10.71 -18.90
CA GLN A 81 -5.23 -11.82 -18.96
C GLN A 81 -4.63 -12.08 -17.56
N PRO A 82 -4.46 -13.36 -17.15
CA PRO A 82 -3.80 -13.69 -15.90
C PRO A 82 -2.40 -13.11 -15.82
N PHE A 83 -2.08 -12.47 -14.70
CA PHE A 83 -0.70 -12.04 -14.45
C PHE A 83 0.20 -13.26 -14.19
N SER A 84 1.47 -13.16 -14.60
CA SER A 84 2.55 -14.05 -14.17
C SER A 84 3.80 -13.23 -13.89
N LEU A 85 4.57 -13.63 -12.86
CA LEU A 85 5.87 -13.02 -12.59
C LEU A 85 6.82 -13.19 -13.79
N PRO A 86 7.79 -12.27 -14.00
CA PRO A 86 8.68 -12.31 -15.17
C PRO A 86 9.42 -13.65 -15.37
N TYR A 87 9.73 -14.35 -14.27
CA TYR A 87 10.35 -15.69 -14.26
C TYR A 87 9.50 -16.68 -13.43
N PRO A 88 9.58 -17.99 -13.73
CA PRO A 88 8.85 -19.02 -12.99
C PRO A 88 9.30 -19.10 -11.53
N ILE A 89 8.36 -19.44 -10.65
CA ILE A 89 8.61 -19.73 -9.24
C ILE A 89 9.48 -21.01 -9.14
N PRO A 90 10.61 -20.99 -8.41
CA PRO A 90 11.46 -22.16 -8.24
C PRO A 90 10.85 -23.20 -7.30
N GLN A 91 11.37 -24.43 -7.31
CA GLN A 91 11.11 -25.35 -6.21
C GLN A 91 11.81 -24.84 -4.94
N TRP A 92 11.02 -24.48 -3.93
CA TRP A 92 11.53 -24.02 -2.64
C TRP A 92 12.22 -25.16 -1.86
N PRO A 93 13.15 -24.83 -0.93
CA PRO A 93 13.70 -25.80 0.03
C PRO A 93 12.59 -26.51 0.81
N GLN A 94 12.87 -27.72 1.31
CA GLN A 94 11.89 -28.48 2.09
C GLN A 94 11.56 -27.78 3.42
N GLY A 95 10.29 -27.87 3.81
CA GLY A 95 9.74 -27.28 5.03
C GLY A 95 8.49 -28.04 5.48
N GLN A 96 7.64 -27.43 6.32
CA GLN A 96 6.46 -28.08 6.88
C GLN A 96 5.20 -27.85 6.04
N GLY A 97 4.69 -26.62 5.98
CA GLY A 97 3.50 -26.24 5.20
C GLY A 97 3.69 -25.15 4.15
N PHE A 98 4.80 -24.40 4.20
CA PHE A 98 5.08 -23.34 3.22
C PHE A 98 5.11 -23.86 1.78
N ALA A 99 4.45 -23.13 0.88
CA ALA A 99 4.31 -23.42 -0.55
C ALA A 99 3.63 -24.76 -0.91
N THR A 100 2.83 -25.34 -0.02
CA THR A 100 2.11 -26.62 -0.26
C THR A 100 0.74 -26.48 -0.93
N GLY A 101 0.31 -25.26 -1.28
CA GLY A 101 -1.01 -24.98 -1.86
C GLY A 101 -2.19 -24.97 -0.87
N LYS A 102 -1.97 -25.38 0.39
CA LYS A 102 -2.98 -25.46 1.46
C LYS A 102 -2.44 -24.91 2.77
N ILE A 103 -3.33 -24.43 3.64
CA ILE A 103 -3.00 -23.99 5.01
C ILE A 103 -4.10 -24.46 5.97
N CYS A 104 -3.72 -25.07 7.10
CA CYS A 104 -4.66 -25.41 8.16
C CYS A 104 -4.83 -24.25 9.16
N LEU A 105 -6.05 -23.76 9.36
CA LEU A 105 -6.40 -22.69 10.29
C LEU A 105 -6.90 -23.21 11.65
N GLY A 106 -6.72 -24.51 11.93
CA GLY A 106 -7.23 -25.20 13.13
C GLY A 106 -8.37 -26.17 12.78
N GLU A 107 -9.62 -25.69 12.84
CA GLU A 107 -10.81 -26.49 12.45
C GLU A 107 -11.14 -26.40 10.95
N ILE A 108 -10.53 -25.48 10.22
CA ILE A 108 -10.75 -25.25 8.79
C ILE A 108 -9.42 -25.43 8.03
N GLU A 109 -9.42 -26.21 6.96
CA GLU A 109 -8.35 -26.19 5.95
C GLU A 109 -8.75 -25.24 4.81
N VAL A 110 -7.84 -24.36 4.39
CA VAL A 110 -8.05 -23.44 3.27
C VAL A 110 -7.11 -23.71 2.11
N LEU A 111 -7.59 -23.43 0.90
CA LEU A 111 -6.85 -23.53 -0.36
C LEU A 111 -7.08 -22.26 -1.19
N LYS A 112 -6.02 -21.75 -1.83
CA LYS A 112 -6.04 -20.53 -2.65
C LYS A 112 -6.49 -20.87 -4.08
N ILE A 113 -7.67 -20.43 -4.49
CA ILE A 113 -8.12 -20.47 -5.89
C ILE A 113 -7.76 -19.16 -6.58
N THR A 114 -7.11 -19.25 -7.75
CA THR A 114 -6.78 -18.12 -8.65
C THR A 114 -7.43 -18.26 -10.03
N LYS A 115 -8.24 -19.30 -10.24
CA LYS A 115 -9.01 -19.54 -11.46
C LYS A 115 -10.45 -19.04 -11.31
N PHE A 116 -10.95 -18.40 -12.35
CA PHE A 116 -12.19 -17.63 -12.30
C PHE A 116 -12.99 -17.77 -13.59
N GLU A 117 -14.32 -17.73 -13.48
CA GLU A 117 -15.26 -17.58 -14.60
C GLU A 117 -16.00 -16.25 -14.44
N GLY A 118 -15.99 -15.41 -15.48
CA GLY A 118 -16.72 -14.15 -15.49
C GLY A 118 -18.24 -14.34 -15.35
N ILE A 119 -18.88 -13.51 -14.52
CA ILE A 119 -20.33 -13.52 -14.32
C ILE A 119 -20.97 -12.28 -14.94
N TRP A 120 -20.42 -11.12 -14.62
CA TRP A 120 -20.98 -9.82 -15.00
C TRP A 120 -19.90 -8.73 -14.95
N SER A 121 -19.93 -7.80 -15.89
CA SER A 121 -19.03 -6.64 -15.95
C SER A 121 -19.83 -5.34 -15.99
N CYS A 122 -19.52 -4.42 -15.08
CA CYS A 122 -20.10 -3.09 -15.01
C CYS A 122 -19.09 -2.06 -15.53
N THR A 123 -19.25 -1.63 -16.78
CA THR A 123 -18.41 -0.60 -17.40
C THR A 123 -19.26 0.64 -17.73
N PRO A 124 -19.29 1.65 -16.85
CA PRO A 124 -20.02 2.89 -17.09
C PRO A 124 -19.22 3.82 -18.04
N ARG A 125 -19.90 4.79 -18.65
CA ARG A 125 -19.33 5.62 -19.74
C ARG A 125 -18.15 6.53 -19.37
N LYS A 126 -17.74 6.62 -18.11
CA LYS A 126 -16.78 7.62 -17.60
C LYS A 126 -15.80 7.15 -16.52
N SER A 127 -15.89 5.91 -16.02
CA SER A 127 -14.95 5.38 -15.02
C SER A 127 -14.33 4.07 -15.49
N LYS A 128 -13.27 3.66 -14.78
CA LYS A 128 -12.83 2.26 -14.78
C LYS A 128 -14.02 1.37 -14.43
N GLY A 129 -14.23 0.30 -15.20
CA GLY A 129 -15.27 -0.69 -14.92
C GLY A 129 -14.80 -1.72 -13.89
N VAL A 130 -15.73 -2.55 -13.41
CA VAL A 130 -15.47 -3.69 -12.51
C VAL A 130 -16.06 -4.97 -13.10
N THR A 131 -15.38 -6.10 -12.95
CA THR A 131 -15.91 -7.42 -13.33
C THR A 131 -15.97 -8.32 -12.12
N PHE A 132 -17.07 -9.10 -12.02
CA PHE A 132 -17.35 -10.04 -10.94
C PHE A 132 -17.20 -11.48 -11.45
N TYR A 133 -16.63 -12.34 -10.62
CA TYR A 133 -16.19 -13.69 -10.98
C TYR A 133 -16.55 -14.71 -9.91
N ARG A 134 -16.94 -15.93 -10.33
CA ARG A 134 -17.01 -17.09 -9.43
C ARG A 134 -15.67 -17.84 -9.46
N PRO A 135 -15.18 -18.37 -8.32
CA PRO A 135 -14.05 -19.30 -8.32
C PRO A 135 -14.44 -20.61 -9.03
N VAL A 136 -13.53 -21.15 -9.85
CA VAL A 136 -13.71 -22.45 -10.53
C VAL A 136 -12.58 -23.43 -10.17
N ASP A 137 -12.70 -24.68 -10.60
CA ASP A 137 -11.82 -25.80 -10.21
C ASP A 137 -11.70 -26.01 -8.69
N VAL A 138 -12.77 -25.71 -7.94
CA VAL A 138 -12.85 -25.93 -6.49
C VAL A 138 -12.79 -27.43 -6.19
N PRO A 139 -11.80 -27.93 -5.43
CA PRO A 139 -11.66 -29.38 -5.18
C PRO A 139 -12.81 -29.97 -4.36
N GLU A 140 -13.05 -31.27 -4.52
CA GLU A 140 -14.10 -31.98 -3.79
C GLU A 140 -13.93 -31.84 -2.26
N GLY A 141 -15.04 -31.54 -1.58
CA GLY A 141 -15.07 -31.29 -0.14
C GLY A 141 -14.55 -29.92 0.30
N PHE A 142 -14.09 -29.06 -0.61
CA PHE A 142 -13.92 -27.62 -0.37
C PHE A 142 -15.15 -26.86 -0.85
N PHE A 143 -15.42 -25.72 -0.22
CA PHE A 143 -16.55 -24.86 -0.57
C PHE A 143 -16.13 -23.40 -0.69
N SER A 144 -16.80 -22.66 -1.57
CA SER A 144 -16.63 -21.22 -1.67
C SER A 144 -17.14 -20.49 -0.43
N LEU A 145 -16.53 -19.34 -0.13
CA LEU A 145 -16.94 -18.41 0.92
C LEU A 145 -17.49 -17.09 0.36
N GLY A 146 -17.43 -16.90 -0.96
CA GLY A 146 -17.88 -15.71 -1.68
C GLY A 146 -17.27 -15.61 -3.08
N HIS A 147 -17.68 -14.60 -3.83
CA HIS A 147 -17.17 -14.30 -5.18
C HIS A 147 -16.06 -13.24 -5.16
N TYR A 148 -15.35 -13.14 -6.28
CA TYR A 148 -14.27 -12.18 -6.50
C TYR A 148 -14.75 -11.01 -7.39
N CYS A 149 -14.07 -9.86 -7.30
CA CYS A 149 -14.17 -8.81 -8.32
C CYS A 149 -12.88 -7.99 -8.40
N GLN A 150 -12.62 -7.38 -9.55
CA GLN A 150 -11.52 -6.42 -9.72
C GLN A 150 -11.84 -5.32 -10.74
N PRO A 151 -11.10 -4.19 -10.71
CA PRO A 151 -11.10 -3.21 -11.79
C PRO A 151 -10.71 -3.84 -13.14
N ASN A 152 -11.32 -3.34 -14.21
CA ASN A 152 -11.11 -3.80 -15.59
C ASN A 152 -9.82 -3.26 -16.23
N ASP A 153 -9.08 -2.38 -15.56
CA ASP A 153 -7.80 -1.80 -16.04
C ASP A 153 -6.56 -2.50 -15.48
N GLN A 154 -6.72 -3.63 -14.78
CA GLN A 154 -5.64 -4.42 -14.20
C GLN A 154 -5.66 -5.86 -14.75
N PRO A 155 -4.51 -6.53 -14.87
CA PRO A 155 -4.43 -7.97 -15.16
C PRO A 155 -5.23 -8.82 -14.15
N LEU A 156 -5.65 -10.02 -14.52
CA LEU A 156 -6.31 -10.93 -13.59
C LEU A 156 -5.29 -11.48 -12.58
N ARG A 157 -5.36 -11.00 -11.34
CA ARG A 157 -4.49 -11.46 -10.23
C ARG A 157 -5.23 -11.61 -8.91
N GLY A 158 -6.50 -11.98 -8.99
CA GLY A 158 -7.32 -12.29 -7.81
C GLY A 158 -6.91 -13.57 -7.10
N TYR A 159 -7.44 -13.73 -5.90
CA TYR A 159 -7.64 -15.06 -5.30
C TYR A 159 -8.92 -15.09 -4.49
N VAL A 160 -9.45 -16.30 -4.26
CA VAL A 160 -10.44 -16.58 -3.20
C VAL A 160 -9.94 -17.76 -2.39
N LEU A 161 -10.05 -17.70 -1.06
CA LEU A 161 -9.83 -18.87 -0.22
C LEU A 161 -11.11 -19.71 -0.16
N VAL A 162 -11.02 -20.96 -0.63
CA VAL A 162 -12.05 -21.98 -0.43
C VAL A 162 -11.73 -22.79 0.83
N ALA A 163 -12.74 -23.29 1.52
CA ALA A 163 -12.62 -23.87 2.86
C ALA A 163 -13.21 -25.28 2.98
N GLN A 164 -12.55 -26.14 3.76
CA GLN A 164 -13.02 -27.46 4.18
C GLN A 164 -13.08 -27.54 5.72
N ASP A 165 -14.10 -28.23 6.25
CA ASP A 165 -14.23 -28.55 7.67
C ASP A 165 -13.38 -29.80 8.01
N VAL A 166 -12.30 -29.61 8.79
CA VAL A 166 -11.37 -30.69 9.17
C VAL A 166 -12.03 -31.68 10.14
N GLY A 167 -13.00 -31.22 10.94
CA GLY A 167 -13.79 -32.05 11.83
C GLY A 167 -14.68 -33.02 11.08
N ALA A 168 -15.37 -32.55 10.03
CA ALA A 168 -16.21 -33.38 9.17
C ALA A 168 -15.39 -34.47 8.45
N THR A 169 -14.23 -34.12 7.88
CA THR A 169 -13.32 -35.10 7.26
C THR A 169 -12.85 -36.16 8.25
N ARG A 170 -12.56 -35.79 9.51
CA ARG A 170 -12.21 -36.73 10.58
C ARG A 170 -13.41 -37.58 11.03
N GLN A 171 -14.62 -37.04 11.09
CA GLN A 171 -15.84 -37.80 11.43
C GLN A 171 -16.21 -38.84 10.37
N ASN A 172 -15.94 -38.59 9.09
CA ASN A 172 -16.07 -39.61 8.04
C ASN A 172 -15.12 -40.81 8.24
N ILE A 173 -14.00 -40.63 8.95
CA ILE A 173 -13.06 -41.70 9.33
C ILE A 173 -13.44 -42.31 10.68
N SER A 174 -13.82 -41.50 11.68
CA SER A 174 -14.16 -41.97 13.03
C SER A 174 -15.58 -42.52 13.19
N SER A 175 -16.42 -42.41 12.16
CA SER A 175 -17.72 -43.11 12.07
C SER A 175 -17.56 -44.64 12.12
N ILE A 176 -16.39 -45.16 11.72
CA ILE A 176 -15.98 -46.56 11.86
C ILE A 176 -15.72 -46.94 13.34
N CYS A 177 -15.44 -45.96 14.21
CA CYS A 177 -15.01 -46.17 15.59
C CYS A 177 -15.66 -45.19 16.62
N GLY A 178 -16.96 -44.95 16.46
CA GLY A 178 -17.91 -44.84 17.58
C GLY A 178 -17.76 -43.68 18.59
N SER A 179 -17.05 -42.60 18.25
CA SER A 179 -16.91 -41.44 19.13
C SER A 179 -17.17 -40.11 18.40
N VAL A 180 -18.04 -39.28 18.99
CA VAL A 180 -18.52 -38.00 18.40
C VAL A 180 -18.26 -36.86 19.38
N PRO A 181 -17.33 -35.92 19.07
CA PRO A 181 -17.22 -34.65 19.76
C PRO A 181 -18.45 -33.77 19.46
N ASN A 182 -19.08 -33.22 20.50
CA ASN A 182 -20.42 -32.64 20.42
C ASN A 182 -20.46 -31.18 19.91
N ASN A 183 -19.63 -30.86 18.91
CA ASN A 183 -19.48 -29.51 18.35
C ASN A 183 -20.28 -29.33 17.06
N SER A 184 -20.82 -28.13 16.83
CA SER A 184 -21.38 -27.75 15.52
C SER A 184 -20.27 -27.59 14.48
N PRO A 185 -20.49 -28.01 13.22
CA PRO A 185 -19.48 -27.96 12.16
C PRO A 185 -19.01 -26.53 11.90
N ALA A 186 -17.76 -26.39 11.48
CA ALA A 186 -17.11 -25.12 11.15
C ALA A 186 -17.81 -24.38 10.00
N LEU A 187 -18.37 -25.13 9.05
CA LEU A 187 -19.04 -24.62 7.85
C LEU A 187 -20.52 -25.04 7.82
N LYS A 188 -21.43 -24.13 7.44
CA LYS A 188 -22.83 -24.44 7.12
C LYS A 188 -23.30 -23.68 5.88
N LYS A 189 -24.31 -24.21 5.20
CA LYS A 189 -25.01 -23.51 4.11
C LYS A 189 -25.75 -22.28 4.67
N PRO A 190 -25.90 -21.19 3.89
CA PRO A 190 -26.91 -20.18 4.20
C PRO A 190 -28.32 -20.79 4.18
N PHE A 191 -29.30 -20.11 4.77
CA PHE A 191 -30.73 -20.50 4.68
C PHE A 191 -31.51 -19.69 3.62
N GLY A 192 -30.78 -18.98 2.76
CA GLY A 192 -31.27 -18.02 1.78
C GLY A 192 -30.34 -16.81 1.67
N TYR A 193 -30.72 -15.84 0.84
CA TYR A 193 -29.92 -14.67 0.51
C TYR A 193 -30.73 -13.38 0.63
N THR A 194 -30.05 -12.26 0.87
CA THR A 194 -30.61 -10.91 0.77
C THR A 194 -30.09 -10.26 -0.51
N LEU A 195 -30.98 -9.84 -1.40
CA LEU A 195 -30.60 -9.04 -2.56
C LEU A 195 -30.18 -7.64 -2.10
N ILE A 196 -28.93 -7.27 -2.36
CA ILE A 196 -28.32 -5.99 -1.92
C ILE A 196 -28.39 -4.95 -3.03
N TRP A 197 -28.15 -5.37 -4.27
CA TRP A 197 -28.24 -4.52 -5.45
C TRP A 197 -28.58 -5.35 -6.69
N ARG A 198 -29.21 -4.71 -7.69
CA ARG A 198 -29.42 -5.29 -9.01
C ARG A 198 -29.32 -4.26 -10.11
N THR A 199 -28.92 -4.70 -11.30
CA THR A 199 -29.30 -4.04 -12.54
C THR A 199 -29.89 -5.03 -13.53
N ASP A 200 -31.09 -4.72 -13.98
CA ASP A 200 -31.69 -5.24 -15.18
C ASP A 200 -31.35 -4.23 -16.29
N SER A 201 -30.55 -4.62 -17.30
CA SER A 201 -30.13 -3.73 -18.40
C SER A 201 -29.89 -4.49 -19.71
N HIS A 202 -30.35 -3.92 -20.83
CA HIS A 202 -30.19 -4.53 -22.16
C HIS A 202 -28.82 -4.27 -22.81
N HIS A 203 -27.94 -3.47 -22.18
CA HIS A 203 -26.69 -2.99 -22.80
C HIS A 203 -25.42 -3.27 -21.97
N SER A 204 -25.55 -3.72 -20.71
CA SER A 204 -24.41 -4.00 -19.82
C SER A 204 -24.63 -5.29 -19.02
N GLY A 205 -25.39 -6.22 -19.61
CA GLY A 205 -25.87 -7.43 -18.96
C GLY A 205 -26.87 -7.16 -17.82
N CYS A 206 -27.30 -8.24 -17.19
CA CYS A 206 -27.96 -8.18 -15.88
C CYS A 206 -26.99 -8.65 -14.80
N GLY A 207 -27.05 -8.05 -13.62
CA GLY A 207 -26.16 -8.37 -12.51
C GLY A 207 -26.88 -8.17 -11.18
N TYR A 208 -26.87 -9.18 -10.33
CA TYR A 208 -27.57 -9.22 -9.05
C TYR A 208 -26.56 -9.60 -7.96
N VAL A 209 -26.48 -8.80 -6.89
CA VAL A 209 -25.51 -8.99 -5.81
C VAL A 209 -26.23 -9.39 -4.53
N TRP A 210 -25.84 -10.53 -3.98
CA TRP A 210 -26.54 -11.24 -2.91
C TRP A 210 -25.63 -11.40 -1.69
N LEU A 211 -26.16 -11.07 -0.51
CA LEU A 211 -25.54 -11.37 0.78
C LEU A 211 -26.12 -12.68 1.33
N PRO A 212 -25.30 -13.71 1.64
CA PRO A 212 -25.79 -14.94 2.27
C PRO A 212 -26.39 -14.66 3.66
N LYS A 213 -27.52 -15.29 4.00
CA LYS A 213 -28.11 -15.24 5.36
C LYS A 213 -27.52 -16.37 6.20
N PRO A 214 -26.61 -16.08 7.16
CA PRO A 214 -25.95 -17.13 7.94
C PRO A 214 -26.90 -17.71 9.00
N PRO A 215 -26.86 -19.03 9.27
CA PRO A 215 -27.54 -19.63 10.41
C PRO A 215 -27.10 -19.01 11.76
N ALA A 216 -27.94 -19.14 12.79
CA ALA A 216 -27.59 -18.66 14.13
C ALA A 216 -26.25 -19.24 14.62
N GLY A 217 -25.34 -18.37 15.06
CA GLY A 217 -23.97 -18.73 15.44
C GLY A 217 -22.94 -18.73 14.29
N TYR A 218 -23.32 -18.30 13.08
CA TYR A 218 -22.45 -18.23 11.90
C TYR A 218 -22.38 -16.79 11.35
N LYS A 219 -21.40 -16.53 10.48
CA LYS A 219 -21.21 -15.28 9.74
C LYS A 219 -21.07 -15.57 8.24
N ALA A 220 -21.53 -14.64 7.41
CA ALA A 220 -21.16 -14.58 6.00
C ALA A 220 -19.74 -14.03 5.85
N ILE A 221 -19.04 -14.39 4.77
CA ILE A 221 -17.62 -14.05 4.53
C ILE A 221 -17.44 -13.23 3.24
N GLY A 222 -18.32 -13.45 2.26
CA GLY A 222 -18.39 -12.65 1.04
C GLY A 222 -19.78 -12.66 0.45
N TYR A 223 -19.90 -12.00 -0.70
CA TYR A 223 -21.13 -11.88 -1.47
C TYR A 223 -21.15 -12.90 -2.61
N VAL A 224 -22.33 -13.19 -3.13
CA VAL A 224 -22.55 -13.99 -4.34
C VAL A 224 -23.11 -13.08 -5.42
N VAL A 225 -22.68 -13.26 -6.67
CA VAL A 225 -23.15 -12.50 -7.83
C VAL A 225 -23.77 -13.46 -8.85
N THR A 226 -24.91 -13.08 -9.43
CA THR A 226 -25.56 -13.84 -10.51
C THR A 226 -25.84 -12.95 -11.72
N GLY A 227 -25.83 -13.54 -12.91
CA GLY A 227 -26.32 -12.90 -14.14
C GLY A 227 -27.84 -13.03 -14.35
N LYS A 228 -28.56 -13.62 -13.38
CA LYS A 228 -30.00 -13.93 -13.43
C LYS A 228 -30.69 -13.50 -12.13
N PRO A 229 -31.98 -13.11 -12.18
CA PRO A 229 -32.73 -12.60 -11.01
C PRO A 229 -33.10 -13.68 -9.99
N ASP A 230 -32.90 -14.96 -10.32
CA ASP A 230 -33.17 -16.10 -9.45
C ASP A 230 -32.26 -16.07 -8.20
N GLU A 231 -32.79 -16.47 -7.05
CA GLU A 231 -32.01 -16.58 -5.81
C GLU A 231 -30.93 -17.68 -5.96
N PRO A 232 -29.67 -17.47 -5.51
CA PRO A 232 -28.61 -18.46 -5.65
C PRO A 232 -28.90 -19.77 -4.90
N ASP A 233 -28.30 -20.86 -5.36
CA ASP A 233 -28.40 -22.15 -4.67
C ASP A 233 -27.74 -22.08 -3.28
N PHE A 234 -28.31 -22.76 -2.28
CA PHE A 234 -27.74 -22.81 -0.93
C PHE A 234 -26.43 -23.62 -0.86
N GLU A 235 -26.07 -24.35 -1.92
CA GLU A 235 -24.77 -24.98 -2.08
C GLU A 235 -23.65 -24.01 -2.49
N GLU A 236 -23.97 -22.88 -3.12
CA GLU A 236 -23.01 -21.96 -3.79
C GLU A 236 -21.88 -21.47 -2.87
N VAL A 237 -22.18 -21.24 -1.58
CA VAL A 237 -21.20 -20.82 -0.57
C VAL A 237 -21.43 -21.48 0.79
N ARG A 238 -20.49 -21.29 1.72
CA ARG A 238 -20.65 -21.59 3.15
C ARG A 238 -20.52 -20.34 4.01
N CYS A 239 -21.34 -20.29 5.05
CA CYS A 239 -21.17 -19.42 6.20
C CYS A 239 -20.30 -20.13 7.23
N VAL A 240 -19.49 -19.37 7.97
CA VAL A 240 -18.47 -19.87 8.90
C VAL A 240 -18.90 -19.67 10.34
N ARG A 241 -18.62 -20.63 11.23
CA ARG A 241 -18.94 -20.58 12.66
C ARG A 241 -18.25 -19.36 13.30
N ALA A 242 -18.99 -18.55 14.05
CA ALA A 242 -18.57 -17.18 14.36
C ALA A 242 -17.27 -17.07 15.19
N ASP A 243 -16.94 -18.07 16.00
CA ASP A 243 -15.68 -18.17 16.75
C ASP A 243 -14.44 -18.40 15.87
N LEU A 244 -14.65 -18.90 14.65
CA LEU A 244 -13.62 -19.11 13.61
C LEU A 244 -13.47 -17.88 12.68
N THR A 245 -14.02 -16.72 13.08
CA THR A 245 -13.99 -15.47 12.30
C THR A 245 -13.45 -14.28 13.09
N GLU A 246 -13.00 -13.25 12.37
CA GLU A 246 -12.56 -11.96 12.92
C GLU A 246 -13.21 -10.79 12.14
N THR A 247 -13.11 -9.58 12.71
CA THR A 247 -13.66 -8.37 12.09
C THR A 247 -12.82 -7.89 10.89
N THR A 248 -13.50 -7.27 9.93
CA THR A 248 -12.94 -6.76 8.68
C THR A 248 -13.46 -5.35 8.41
N GLU A 249 -12.68 -4.55 7.69
CA GLU A 249 -12.95 -3.17 7.32
C GLU A 249 -12.75 -2.97 5.81
N THR A 250 -13.45 -1.98 5.25
CA THR A 250 -13.21 -1.53 3.87
C THR A 250 -11.85 -0.84 3.79
N CYS A 251 -11.06 -1.19 2.76
CA CYS A 251 -9.86 -0.46 2.37
C CYS A 251 -10.23 0.50 1.23
N ASP A 252 -9.83 0.17 0.01
CA ASP A 252 -9.97 1.02 -1.17
C ASP A 252 -11.33 0.83 -1.85
N MET A 253 -11.86 1.90 -2.44
CA MET A 253 -13.03 1.78 -3.32
C MET A 253 -12.60 1.19 -4.66
N ILE A 254 -13.12 0.01 -5.00
CA ILE A 254 -12.94 -0.62 -6.31
C ILE A 254 -13.77 0.13 -7.37
N PHE A 255 -15.01 0.48 -7.02
CA PHE A 255 -16.00 1.00 -7.97
C PHE A 255 -17.18 1.70 -7.30
N GLU A 256 -17.68 2.78 -7.92
CA GLU A 256 -18.99 3.37 -7.64
C GLU A 256 -19.71 3.68 -8.96
N THR A 257 -20.99 3.30 -9.07
CA THR A 257 -21.84 3.68 -10.22
C THR A 257 -22.41 5.08 -10.04
N ASP A 258 -22.52 5.85 -11.13
CA ASP A 258 -23.31 7.10 -11.17
C ASP A 258 -24.69 6.92 -10.52
N SER A 259 -25.04 7.79 -9.58
CA SER A 259 -26.37 7.78 -8.96
C SER A 259 -27.41 8.29 -9.96
N SER A 260 -28.52 7.56 -10.08
CA SER A 260 -29.64 7.94 -10.95
C SER A 260 -30.91 8.12 -10.13
N PHE A 261 -31.84 8.95 -10.59
CA PHE A 261 -33.10 9.23 -9.89
C PHE A 261 -33.98 7.98 -9.63
N SER A 262 -33.66 6.82 -10.21
CA SER A 262 -34.44 5.57 -10.11
C SER A 262 -33.67 4.35 -9.60
N LYS A 263 -32.34 4.41 -9.39
CA LYS A 263 -31.53 3.31 -8.81
C LYS A 263 -30.47 3.86 -7.85
N PRO A 264 -30.33 3.30 -6.63
CA PRO A 264 -29.24 3.67 -5.73
C PRO A 264 -27.88 3.23 -6.31
N PRO A 265 -26.78 3.94 -6.00
CA PRO A 265 -25.46 3.59 -6.49
C PRO A 265 -25.02 2.24 -5.92
N LEU A 266 -24.36 1.42 -6.73
CA LEU A 266 -23.56 0.30 -6.26
C LEU A 266 -22.19 0.84 -5.85
N ARG A 267 -21.75 0.56 -4.62
CA ARG A 267 -20.38 0.78 -4.15
C ARG A 267 -19.72 -0.54 -3.83
N VAL A 268 -18.50 -0.74 -4.35
CA VAL A 268 -17.71 -1.96 -4.23
C VAL A 268 -16.35 -1.61 -3.61
N TRP A 269 -15.93 -2.37 -2.60
CA TRP A 269 -14.73 -2.07 -1.81
C TRP A 269 -13.82 -3.30 -1.67
N ASN A 270 -12.51 -3.05 -1.69
CA ASN A 270 -11.49 -3.96 -1.19
C ASN A 270 -11.69 -4.17 0.31
N MET A 271 -11.37 -5.36 0.80
CA MET A 271 -11.53 -5.75 2.21
C MET A 271 -10.21 -6.14 2.83
N ARG A 272 -9.95 -5.63 4.04
CA ARG A 272 -8.83 -6.03 4.88
C ARG A 272 -9.30 -6.37 6.31
N PRO A 273 -8.59 -7.20 7.07
CA PRO A 273 -8.94 -7.42 8.47
C PRO A 273 -8.77 -6.15 9.31
N SER A 274 -9.59 -5.96 10.34
CA SER A 274 -9.48 -4.81 11.25
C SER A 274 -8.34 -4.96 12.25
N ARG A 275 -7.86 -6.18 12.47
CA ARG A 275 -6.69 -6.51 13.31
C ARG A 275 -5.60 -7.06 12.41
N ARG A 276 -4.44 -6.40 12.40
CA ARG A 276 -3.29 -6.67 11.51
C ARG A 276 -1.97 -6.55 12.29
N GLY A 277 -0.84 -6.80 11.63
CA GLY A 277 0.47 -6.94 12.26
C GLY A 277 0.78 -8.36 12.71
N MET A 278 2.01 -8.59 13.19
CA MET A 278 2.62 -9.92 13.29
C MET A 278 1.92 -10.90 14.26
N LEU A 279 1.17 -10.36 15.22
CA LEU A 279 0.42 -11.12 16.23
C LEU A 279 -1.06 -11.31 15.85
N ALA A 280 -1.51 -10.73 14.73
CA ALA A 280 -2.90 -10.80 14.31
C ALA A 280 -3.24 -12.13 13.63
N LYS A 281 -4.31 -12.77 14.12
CA LYS A 281 -4.80 -14.07 13.63
C LYS A 281 -5.75 -13.97 12.43
N SER A 282 -6.00 -12.76 11.94
CA SER A 282 -7.06 -12.48 10.97
C SER A 282 -6.60 -12.75 9.53
N VAL A 283 -7.33 -13.59 8.81
CA VAL A 283 -6.98 -14.11 7.47
C VAL A 283 -7.91 -13.49 6.42
N CYS A 284 -7.33 -12.83 5.42
CA CYS A 284 -8.11 -12.31 4.29
C CYS A 284 -8.52 -13.45 3.34
N VAL A 285 -9.74 -13.37 2.81
CA VAL A 285 -10.35 -14.42 1.98
C VAL A 285 -10.34 -14.06 0.49
N GLY A 286 -10.02 -12.81 0.14
CA GLY A 286 -10.06 -12.31 -1.24
C GLY A 286 -11.47 -11.93 -1.75
N THR A 287 -12.45 -11.85 -0.85
CA THR A 287 -13.82 -11.38 -1.15
C THR A 287 -13.91 -9.85 -1.09
N PHE A 288 -14.93 -9.28 -1.75
CA PHE A 288 -15.24 -7.86 -1.75
C PHE A 288 -16.40 -7.51 -0.81
N PHE A 289 -16.58 -6.22 -0.49
CA PHE A 289 -17.79 -5.69 0.16
C PHE A 289 -18.63 -4.86 -0.81
N CYS A 290 -19.96 -5.01 -0.71
CA CYS A 290 -20.93 -4.36 -1.57
C CYS A 290 -22.02 -3.68 -0.74
N THR A 291 -22.32 -2.42 -1.08
CA THR A 291 -23.33 -1.61 -0.39
C THR A 291 -23.98 -0.58 -1.32
N THR A 292 -25.18 -0.13 -0.94
CA THR A 292 -25.94 0.94 -1.60
C THR A 292 -26.02 2.23 -0.78
N ASN A 293 -25.92 2.12 0.54
CA ASN A 293 -25.81 3.22 1.49
C ASN A 293 -24.85 2.77 2.61
N HIS A 294 -23.81 3.56 2.88
CA HIS A 294 -22.83 3.23 3.92
C HIS A 294 -22.35 4.49 4.61
N SER A 295 -22.49 4.52 5.93
CA SER A 295 -21.93 5.53 6.82
C SER A 295 -20.56 5.06 7.28
N SER A 296 -19.61 5.98 7.50
CA SER A 296 -18.37 5.65 8.20
C SER A 296 -18.68 5.27 9.66
N GLY A 297 -18.63 3.98 9.97
CA GLY A 297 -18.86 3.43 11.31
C GLY A 297 -19.98 2.38 11.43
N ASP A 298 -20.65 2.01 10.33
CA ASP A 298 -21.60 0.88 10.32
C ASP A 298 -20.85 -0.47 10.45
N GLU A 299 -21.36 -1.43 11.24
CA GLU A 299 -20.78 -2.79 11.27
C GLU A 299 -20.98 -3.50 9.93
N LEU A 300 -19.90 -4.06 9.37
CA LEU A 300 -19.97 -4.77 8.10
C LEU A 300 -20.65 -6.14 8.26
N ASN A 301 -21.54 -6.45 7.32
CA ASN A 301 -22.36 -7.67 7.36
C ASN A 301 -21.61 -8.96 6.98
N ILE A 302 -20.29 -8.87 6.77
CA ILE A 302 -19.38 -9.99 6.49
C ILE A 302 -18.20 -9.98 7.48
N ALA A 303 -17.58 -11.14 7.68
CA ALA A 303 -16.39 -11.33 8.52
C ALA A 303 -15.21 -11.88 7.71
N CYS A 304 -13.99 -11.82 8.25
CA CYS A 304 -12.84 -12.53 7.71
C CYS A 304 -12.56 -13.82 8.51
N LEU A 305 -11.69 -14.70 8.00
CA LEU A 305 -11.34 -15.94 8.68
C LEU A 305 -10.37 -15.70 9.85
N LYS A 306 -10.28 -16.65 10.77
CA LYS A 306 -9.38 -16.61 11.92
C LYS A 306 -8.47 -17.84 11.96
N ASN A 307 -7.17 -17.62 11.95
CA ASN A 307 -6.20 -18.69 12.18
C ASN A 307 -6.12 -19.04 13.68
N LEU A 308 -6.55 -20.25 14.04
CA LEU A 308 -6.40 -20.78 15.39
C LEU A 308 -5.15 -21.67 15.56
N ASP A 309 -4.49 -22.07 14.47
CA ASP A 309 -3.19 -22.74 14.56
C ASP A 309 -2.14 -21.81 15.18
N SER A 310 -1.52 -22.25 16.28
CA SER A 310 -0.42 -21.56 16.95
C SER A 310 0.95 -22.01 16.50
N THR A 311 1.05 -23.05 15.66
CA THR A 311 2.34 -23.54 15.13
C THR A 311 2.83 -22.72 13.94
N LEU A 312 1.92 -22.05 13.21
CA LEU A 312 2.21 -21.28 12.00
C LEU A 312 2.98 -22.10 10.96
N HIS A 313 2.68 -23.41 10.85
CA HIS A 313 3.36 -24.39 9.99
C HIS A 313 3.52 -23.97 8.51
N ALA A 314 2.69 -23.05 8.02
CA ALA A 314 2.74 -22.50 6.67
C ALA A 314 3.77 -21.37 6.47
N MET A 315 4.37 -20.83 7.53
CA MET A 315 5.46 -19.85 7.43
C MET A 315 6.75 -20.52 6.90
N PRO A 316 7.61 -19.81 6.15
CA PRO A 316 8.87 -20.35 5.66
C PRO A 316 9.86 -20.61 6.81
N ASN A 317 10.60 -21.72 6.74
CA ASN A 317 11.75 -21.98 7.61
C ASN A 317 12.99 -21.14 7.19
N LEU A 318 14.08 -21.21 7.95
CA LEU A 318 15.27 -20.38 7.69
C LEU A 318 15.88 -20.58 6.28
N ASP A 319 15.95 -21.82 5.79
CA ASP A 319 16.43 -22.11 4.43
C ASP A 319 15.50 -21.54 3.36
N GLN A 320 14.19 -21.62 3.58
CA GLN A 320 13.17 -21.03 2.71
C GLN A 320 13.23 -19.48 2.73
N ILE A 321 13.50 -18.85 3.88
CA ILE A 321 13.74 -17.40 3.98
C ILE A 321 14.97 -17.02 3.13
N HIS A 322 16.09 -17.71 3.30
CA HIS A 322 17.30 -17.46 2.49
C HIS A 322 17.04 -17.65 0.98
N ALA A 323 16.24 -18.64 0.59
CA ALA A 323 15.84 -18.85 -0.81
C ALA A 323 14.91 -17.73 -1.33
N LEU A 324 13.96 -17.25 -0.52
CA LEU A 324 13.08 -16.13 -0.87
C LEU A 324 13.87 -14.83 -1.05
N ILE A 325 14.74 -14.49 -0.11
CA ILE A 325 15.61 -13.30 -0.20
C ILE A 325 16.54 -13.40 -1.42
N LYS A 326 17.08 -14.59 -1.71
CA LYS A 326 17.90 -14.80 -2.91
C LYS A 326 17.13 -14.63 -4.23
N HIS A 327 15.85 -14.97 -4.27
CA HIS A 327 15.04 -14.97 -5.49
C HIS A 327 14.28 -13.66 -5.74
N TYR A 328 13.85 -12.98 -4.68
CA TYR A 328 13.06 -11.74 -4.73
C TYR A 328 13.78 -10.50 -4.16
N GLY A 329 14.95 -10.63 -3.54
CA GLY A 329 15.69 -9.52 -2.94
C GLY A 329 15.88 -8.37 -3.95
N PRO A 330 15.27 -7.19 -3.75
CA PRO A 330 15.33 -6.10 -4.70
C PRO A 330 16.72 -5.49 -4.85
N THR A 331 16.96 -4.86 -5.99
CA THR A 331 18.05 -3.91 -6.16
C THR A 331 17.58 -2.52 -5.75
N VAL A 332 18.22 -1.95 -4.73
CA VAL A 332 17.96 -0.57 -4.26
C VAL A 332 18.91 0.38 -4.99
N PHE A 333 18.39 1.30 -5.81
CA PHE A 333 19.17 2.37 -6.42
C PHE A 333 19.09 3.65 -5.61
N PHE A 334 20.24 4.29 -5.39
CA PHE A 334 20.34 5.64 -4.81
C PHE A 334 20.49 6.66 -5.94
N HIS A 335 20.01 7.89 -5.72
CA HIS A 335 19.99 8.92 -6.76
C HIS A 335 21.39 9.20 -7.36
N PRO A 336 21.55 9.53 -8.66
CA PRO A 336 22.85 9.80 -9.28
C PRO A 336 23.68 10.91 -8.61
N ASP A 337 22.99 11.90 -8.04
CA ASP A 337 23.59 13.01 -7.28
C ASP A 337 23.62 12.77 -5.76
N GLU A 338 23.45 11.52 -5.30
CA GLU A 338 23.51 11.21 -3.86
C GLU A 338 24.94 11.32 -3.33
N ILE A 339 25.07 11.85 -2.11
CA ILE A 339 26.31 12.03 -1.37
C ILE A 339 26.30 11.33 -0.01
N TYR A 340 25.13 11.04 0.55
CA TYR A 340 24.94 10.34 1.83
C TYR A 340 24.55 8.88 1.54
N LEU A 341 25.54 8.05 1.22
CA LEU A 341 25.30 6.66 0.83
C LEU A 341 25.07 5.75 2.06
N PRO A 342 24.40 4.59 1.90
CA PRO A 342 24.18 3.65 3.00
C PRO A 342 25.50 3.05 3.51
N SER A 343 25.46 2.43 4.69
CA SER A 343 26.56 1.63 5.22
C SER A 343 26.05 0.52 6.12
N SER A 344 26.90 -0.42 6.54
CA SER A 344 26.57 -1.27 7.69
C SER A 344 26.71 -0.48 9.00
N VAL A 345 25.84 -0.77 9.96
CA VAL A 345 25.93 -0.27 11.34
C VAL A 345 27.31 -0.59 11.94
N SER A 346 27.87 -1.77 11.61
CA SER A 346 29.22 -2.19 12.01
C SER A 346 30.32 -1.28 11.47
N TRP A 347 30.20 -0.82 10.21
CA TRP A 347 31.09 0.19 9.64
C TRP A 347 30.94 1.53 10.34
N PHE A 348 29.71 2.00 10.56
CA PHE A 348 29.42 3.30 11.17
C PHE A 348 30.01 3.43 12.58
N PHE A 349 29.81 2.43 13.44
CA PHE A 349 30.41 2.39 14.78
C PHE A 349 31.93 2.30 14.72
N LYS A 350 32.49 1.41 13.88
CA LYS A 350 33.93 1.18 13.78
C LYS A 350 34.71 2.42 13.31
N ASN A 351 34.12 3.27 12.46
CA ASN A 351 34.82 4.40 11.86
C ASN A 351 34.70 5.71 12.65
N GLY A 352 33.89 5.78 13.72
CA GLY A 352 33.94 6.92 14.65
C GLY A 352 32.63 7.39 15.27
N ALA A 353 31.49 6.70 15.09
CA ALA A 353 30.25 7.10 15.76
C ALA A 353 30.37 6.95 17.29
N LEU A 354 29.81 7.91 18.02
CA LEU A 354 29.98 8.03 19.47
C LEU A 354 28.62 7.96 20.20
N LEU A 355 28.59 7.24 21.32
CA LEU A 355 27.47 7.25 22.26
C LEU A 355 27.63 8.46 23.19
N TYR A 356 26.74 9.43 23.08
CA TYR A 356 26.62 10.53 24.02
C TYR A 356 25.65 10.17 25.15
N ARG A 357 25.75 10.92 26.25
CA ARG A 357 24.86 10.78 27.41
C ARG A 357 24.51 12.16 27.95
N ASN A 358 23.26 12.34 28.36
CA ASN A 358 22.79 13.50 29.09
C ASN A 358 23.74 13.85 30.27
N GLY A 359 24.08 15.14 30.39
CA GLY A 359 25.04 15.65 31.37
C GLY A 359 26.53 15.35 31.10
N LYS A 360 26.91 14.55 30.08
CA LYS A 360 28.30 14.39 29.64
C LYS A 360 28.60 15.30 28.44
N VAL A 361 29.81 15.87 28.42
CA VAL A 361 30.28 16.79 27.35
C VAL A 361 31.08 16.04 26.25
N LYS A 362 31.39 14.75 26.44
CA LYS A 362 32.10 13.91 25.47
C LYS A 362 31.33 12.63 25.22
N GLY A 363 31.25 12.24 23.95
CA GLY A 363 30.79 10.92 23.53
C GLY A 363 31.81 9.83 23.84
N GLU A 364 31.34 8.59 23.97
CA GLU A 364 32.13 7.39 24.26
C GLU A 364 32.11 6.47 23.03
N PRO A 365 33.26 5.88 22.60
CA PRO A 365 33.32 5.06 21.39
C PRO A 365 32.37 3.87 21.43
N ILE A 366 31.65 3.61 20.34
CA ILE A 366 30.75 2.46 20.22
C ILE A 366 31.55 1.24 19.72
N ASP A 367 31.33 0.06 20.32
CA ASP A 367 31.87 -1.19 19.78
C ASP A 367 31.23 -1.50 18.41
N SER A 368 32.02 -2.11 17.52
CA SER A 368 31.61 -2.65 16.22
C SER A 368 30.27 -3.41 16.17
N ARG A 369 29.79 -4.01 17.28
CA ARG A 369 28.51 -4.74 17.34
C ARG A 369 27.45 -4.05 18.20
N GLY A 370 27.71 -2.81 18.63
CA GLY A 370 26.90 -2.06 19.59
C GLY A 370 26.87 -2.69 21.00
N SER A 371 27.85 -3.52 21.37
CA SER A 371 27.78 -4.31 22.63
C SER A 371 27.89 -3.48 23.92
N ASN A 372 28.28 -2.21 23.82
CA ASN A 372 28.29 -1.24 24.92
C ASN A 372 27.13 -0.22 24.88
N LEU A 373 26.18 -0.36 23.95
CA LEU A 373 24.98 0.50 23.92
C LEU A 373 24.00 0.09 25.04
N PRO A 374 23.23 1.04 25.61
CA PRO A 374 22.19 0.74 26.59
C PRO A 374 21.02 -0.01 25.91
N GLY A 375 20.94 -1.32 26.16
CA GLY A 375 19.93 -2.21 25.58
C GLY A 375 18.60 -2.24 26.34
N GLY A 376 17.50 -2.30 25.60
CA GLY A 376 16.13 -2.39 26.09
C GLY A 376 15.59 -1.11 26.73
N GLY A 377 14.36 -1.17 27.21
CA GLY A 377 13.64 -0.03 27.79
C GLY A 377 12.70 0.60 26.76
N ARG A 378 12.83 1.92 26.59
CA ARG A 378 12.14 2.81 25.64
C ARG A 378 13.07 4.00 25.37
N ASN A 379 12.70 4.89 24.45
CA ASN A 379 13.32 6.21 24.47
C ASN A 379 13.06 6.93 25.81
N ASP A 380 14.16 7.35 26.45
CA ASP A 380 14.23 8.05 27.73
C ASP A 380 15.04 9.36 27.66
N GLY A 381 15.59 9.73 26.49
CA GLY A 381 16.38 10.94 26.28
C GLY A 381 17.72 11.00 27.06
N GLU A 382 18.12 9.91 27.72
CA GLU A 382 19.37 9.88 28.50
C GLU A 382 20.61 9.64 27.64
N TYR A 383 20.45 9.10 26.42
CA TYR A 383 21.54 8.73 25.52
C TYR A 383 21.13 8.92 24.06
N TRP A 384 22.04 9.43 23.22
CA TRP A 384 21.88 9.49 21.76
C TRP A 384 23.21 9.11 21.09
N ILE A 385 23.17 8.73 19.81
CA ILE A 385 24.38 8.59 18.98
C ILE A 385 24.64 9.92 18.25
N ASP A 386 25.90 10.32 18.06
CA ASP A 386 26.28 11.42 17.15
C ASP A 386 27.62 11.11 16.46
N LEU A 387 27.91 11.85 15.41
CA LEU A 387 29.15 11.85 14.64
C LEU A 387 30.30 12.48 15.47
N PRO A 388 31.58 12.24 15.13
CA PRO A 388 32.71 12.81 15.86
C PRO A 388 32.78 14.36 15.75
N ASP A 389 33.52 14.98 16.67
CA ASP A 389 33.73 16.44 16.71
C ASP A 389 34.61 16.94 15.54
N ASN A 390 35.52 16.10 15.02
CA ASN A 390 36.39 16.45 13.91
C ASN A 390 35.57 16.55 12.61
N LYS A 391 35.62 17.72 11.96
CA LYS A 391 34.87 18.00 10.72
C LYS A 391 35.12 16.98 9.60
N ASP A 392 36.36 16.54 9.42
CA ASP A 392 36.71 15.67 8.29
C ASP A 392 36.28 14.22 8.56
N GLU A 393 36.39 13.75 9.81
CA GLU A 393 35.84 12.47 10.27
C GLU A 393 34.30 12.49 10.23
N ARG A 394 33.66 13.60 10.65
CA ARG A 394 32.20 13.80 10.60
C ARG A 394 31.70 13.75 9.16
N ASN A 395 32.35 14.43 8.23
CA ASN A 395 32.01 14.38 6.80
C ASN A 395 32.24 12.98 6.20
N PHE A 396 33.34 12.31 6.55
CA PHE A 396 33.60 10.94 6.11
C PHE A 396 32.50 9.97 6.56
N LEU A 397 32.04 10.06 7.81
CA LEU A 397 30.91 9.26 8.28
C LEU A 397 29.59 9.64 7.61
N LYS A 398 29.29 10.94 7.42
CA LYS A 398 28.07 11.37 6.72
C LYS A 398 27.93 10.71 5.35
N ASN A 399 29.03 10.62 4.59
CA ASN A 399 29.02 10.08 3.24
C ASN A 399 28.74 8.56 3.16
N GLY A 400 28.93 7.84 4.27
CA GLY A 400 28.77 6.40 4.36
C GLY A 400 29.75 5.57 3.53
N ASP A 401 29.40 4.30 3.32
CA ASP A 401 30.21 3.34 2.58
C ASP A 401 29.31 2.22 2.03
N ILE A 402 28.88 2.41 0.78
CA ILE A 402 28.05 1.46 0.05
C ILE A 402 28.74 0.11 -0.18
N GLU A 403 30.08 0.05 -0.13
CA GLU A 403 30.82 -1.22 -0.18
C GLU A 403 30.73 -2.01 1.15
N SER A 404 30.29 -1.38 2.24
CA SER A 404 29.94 -2.04 3.51
C SER A 404 28.45 -2.31 3.71
N ALA A 405 27.57 -1.73 2.88
CA ALA A 405 26.13 -1.75 3.10
C ALA A 405 25.53 -3.17 3.05
N GLU A 406 24.64 -3.44 4.00
CA GLU A 406 23.89 -4.69 4.17
C GLU A 406 22.44 -4.36 4.58
N LEU A 407 21.47 -5.16 4.14
CA LEU A 407 20.06 -5.00 4.54
C LEU A 407 19.78 -5.76 5.83
N TYR A 408 19.13 -5.12 6.79
CA TYR A 408 18.74 -5.77 8.04
C TYR A 408 17.30 -6.28 7.92
N VAL A 409 17.12 -7.61 7.99
CA VAL A 409 15.87 -8.27 7.61
C VAL A 409 15.08 -8.73 8.82
N HIS A 410 13.81 -8.31 8.90
CA HIS A 410 12.81 -8.84 9.84
C HIS A 410 11.74 -9.63 9.07
N VAL A 411 11.54 -10.89 9.45
CA VAL A 411 10.54 -11.77 8.81
C VAL A 411 9.38 -12.00 9.76
N LYS A 412 8.21 -11.45 9.43
CA LYS A 412 7.01 -11.46 10.29
C LYS A 412 5.80 -12.12 9.61
N PRO A 413 4.94 -12.85 10.34
CA PRO A 413 3.68 -13.35 9.81
C PRO A 413 2.75 -12.22 9.37
N ALA A 414 2.08 -12.38 8.22
CA ALA A 414 1.10 -11.44 7.70
C ALA A 414 -0.23 -12.14 7.41
N LEU A 415 -1.33 -11.40 7.56
CA LEU A 415 -2.71 -11.88 7.32
C LEU A 415 -2.96 -13.26 7.96
N GLY A 416 -2.72 -13.38 9.28
CA GLY A 416 -2.88 -14.63 10.03
C GLY A 416 -1.89 -15.74 9.69
N GLY A 417 -0.73 -15.42 9.10
CA GLY A 417 0.27 -16.40 8.66
C GLY A 417 -0.05 -17.05 7.29
N THR A 418 -1.03 -16.51 6.56
CA THR A 418 -1.28 -16.89 5.15
C THR A 418 -0.36 -16.16 4.17
N PHE A 419 0.30 -15.11 4.64
CA PHE A 419 1.38 -14.40 3.97
C PHE A 419 2.57 -14.25 4.93
N THR A 420 3.75 -14.00 4.38
CA THR A 420 4.96 -13.61 5.11
C THR A 420 5.40 -12.25 4.63
N ASP A 421 5.63 -11.33 5.56
CA ASP A 421 6.25 -10.04 5.28
C ASP A 421 7.75 -10.13 5.57
N ILE A 422 8.57 -9.83 4.57
CA ILE A 422 10.02 -9.72 4.67
C ILE A 422 10.34 -8.21 4.62
N VAL A 423 10.48 -7.60 5.79
CA VAL A 423 10.87 -6.20 5.95
C VAL A 423 12.38 -6.10 5.78
N MET A 424 12.86 -5.21 4.91
CA MET A 424 14.28 -4.97 4.67
C MET A 424 14.63 -3.52 5.02
N TRP A 425 15.38 -3.34 6.11
CA TRP A 425 15.84 -2.04 6.59
C TRP A 425 17.18 -1.65 5.96
N VAL A 426 17.24 -0.43 5.44
CA VAL A 426 18.46 0.27 4.99
C VAL A 426 18.95 1.15 6.15
N PHE A 427 20.27 1.23 6.34
CA PHE A 427 20.88 2.21 7.23
C PHE A 427 21.74 3.22 6.46
N CYS A 428 21.37 4.50 6.54
CA CYS A 428 22.19 5.61 6.09
C CYS A 428 22.79 6.31 7.32
N PRO A 429 24.10 6.58 7.39
CA PRO A 429 24.71 7.31 8.53
C PRO A 429 24.17 8.72 8.76
N PHE A 430 23.55 9.31 7.74
CA PHE A 430 23.09 10.68 7.75
C PHE A 430 21.94 10.89 6.75
N ASN A 431 20.90 11.61 7.16
CA ASN A 431 19.85 12.11 6.28
C ASN A 431 20.19 13.54 5.85
N GLY A 432 20.10 13.85 4.56
CA GLY A 432 20.47 15.14 3.99
C GLY A 432 19.41 16.23 4.13
N PRO A 433 19.71 17.46 3.68
CA PRO A 433 18.74 18.55 3.73
C PRO A 433 17.58 18.32 2.75
N ALA A 434 16.37 18.57 3.23
CA ALA A 434 15.16 18.42 2.42
C ALA A 434 15.06 19.47 1.32
N THR A 435 14.35 19.15 0.23
CA THR A 435 14.00 20.10 -0.83
C THR A 435 12.50 20.32 -0.85
N ILE A 436 12.07 21.58 -0.89
CA ILE A 436 10.66 21.94 -1.07
C ILE A 436 10.40 22.23 -2.55
N LYS A 437 9.31 21.66 -3.08
CA LYS A 437 8.75 22.07 -4.37
C LYS A 437 7.50 22.92 -4.13
N ALA A 438 7.37 24.00 -4.89
CA ALA A 438 6.22 24.88 -4.86
C ALA A 438 5.89 25.35 -6.28
N SER A 439 4.92 24.68 -6.91
CA SER A 439 4.54 24.89 -8.31
C SER A 439 5.75 24.70 -9.25
N LEU A 440 6.31 25.79 -9.80
CA LEU A 440 7.46 25.79 -10.71
C LEU A 440 8.81 26.06 -10.02
N VAL A 441 8.82 26.33 -8.71
CA VAL A 441 10.02 26.67 -7.93
C VAL A 441 10.44 25.47 -7.08
N ASN A 442 11.75 25.26 -6.95
CA ASN A 442 12.34 24.34 -5.98
C ASN A 442 13.20 25.16 -5.02
N ILE A 443 13.16 24.83 -3.74
CA ILE A 443 13.92 25.47 -2.67
C ILE A 443 14.64 24.36 -1.90
N GLU A 444 15.92 24.19 -2.20
CA GLU A 444 16.82 23.38 -1.38
C GLU A 444 16.96 24.06 -0.01
N LEU A 445 16.73 23.32 1.07
CA LEU A 445 16.88 23.85 2.42
C LEU A 445 18.34 23.73 2.88
N SER A 446 18.75 24.55 3.84
CA SER A 446 20.16 24.63 4.25
C SER A 446 20.57 23.62 5.32
N LYS A 447 19.59 23.10 6.07
CA LYS A 447 19.72 22.19 7.21
C LYS A 447 18.42 21.46 7.60
N ILE A 448 17.27 21.97 7.20
CA ILE A 448 15.99 21.41 7.61
C ILE A 448 15.83 20.02 6.98
N GLY A 449 15.50 19.02 7.80
CA GLY A 449 15.49 17.61 7.43
C GLY A 449 16.84 16.90 7.60
N GLU A 450 17.95 17.62 7.86
CA GLU A 450 19.21 16.95 8.21
C GLU A 450 19.05 16.21 9.56
N HIS A 451 19.54 14.97 9.67
CA HIS A 451 19.73 14.29 10.94
C HIS A 451 20.79 13.19 10.87
N VAL A 452 21.40 12.89 12.02
CA VAL A 452 22.38 11.79 12.15
C VAL A 452 21.63 10.47 12.36
N GLY A 453 22.10 9.43 11.67
CA GLY A 453 21.43 8.14 11.56
C GLY A 453 20.12 8.22 10.79
N ASP A 454 19.88 7.25 9.93
CA ASP A 454 18.66 7.17 9.14
C ASP A 454 18.29 5.71 8.83
N TRP A 455 17.00 5.42 8.88
CA TRP A 455 16.41 4.08 8.98
C TRP A 455 15.13 3.98 8.16
N GLU A 456 15.30 3.76 6.86
CA GLU A 456 14.23 3.54 5.88
C GLU A 456 14.06 2.05 5.54
N HIS A 457 12.89 1.66 5.02
CA HIS A 457 12.60 0.26 4.70
C HIS A 457 11.68 0.06 3.48
N TYR A 458 11.61 -1.20 3.04
CA TYR A 458 10.57 -1.71 2.17
C TYR A 458 10.21 -3.14 2.59
N THR A 459 8.97 -3.56 2.35
CA THR A 459 8.45 -4.87 2.83
C THR A 459 7.92 -5.71 1.68
N LEU A 460 8.51 -6.88 1.45
CA LEU A 460 8.04 -7.86 0.46
C LEU A 460 6.96 -8.75 1.10
N ARG A 461 5.75 -8.77 0.53
CA ARG A 461 4.64 -9.63 1.00
C ARG A 461 4.53 -10.87 0.12
N VAL A 462 4.91 -12.01 0.68
CA VAL A 462 4.99 -13.32 0.02
C VAL A 462 3.77 -14.18 0.39
N CYS A 463 3.16 -14.83 -0.60
CA CYS A 463 2.00 -15.71 -0.43
C CYS A 463 2.41 -17.11 0.06
N ASN A 464 2.08 -17.49 1.30
CA ASN A 464 2.57 -18.73 1.91
C ASN A 464 1.99 -20.02 1.27
N PHE A 465 0.91 -19.91 0.48
CA PHE A 465 0.39 -21.03 -0.31
C PHE A 465 1.33 -21.46 -1.46
N THR A 466 2.17 -20.57 -1.97
CA THR A 466 2.94 -20.78 -3.23
C THR A 466 4.38 -20.28 -3.18
N GLY A 467 4.72 -19.43 -2.20
CA GLY A 467 5.95 -18.62 -2.17
C GLY A 467 5.97 -17.48 -3.20
N GLU A 468 4.85 -17.16 -3.84
CA GLU A 468 4.75 -16.07 -4.83
C GLU A 468 4.88 -14.69 -4.17
N LEU A 469 5.76 -13.81 -4.69
CA LEU A 469 5.76 -12.38 -4.34
C LEU A 469 4.47 -11.72 -4.81
N TRP A 470 3.67 -11.19 -3.86
CA TRP A 470 2.34 -10.67 -4.11
C TRP A 470 2.31 -9.15 -4.30
N SER A 471 2.96 -8.44 -3.39
CA SER A 471 3.05 -6.97 -3.36
C SER A 471 4.31 -6.54 -2.61
N MET A 472 4.73 -5.29 -2.82
CA MET A 472 5.76 -4.64 -2.02
C MET A 472 5.24 -3.37 -1.39
N TYR A 473 5.61 -3.13 -0.14
CA TYR A 473 5.45 -1.84 0.52
C TYR A 473 6.69 -0.98 0.30
N PHE A 474 6.48 0.29 0.00
CA PHE A 474 7.52 1.30 -0.13
C PHE A 474 7.32 2.35 0.98
N SER A 475 8.29 2.48 1.88
CA SER A 475 8.26 3.48 2.96
C SER A 475 8.42 4.89 2.38
N GLU A 476 7.46 5.76 2.69
CA GLU A 476 7.58 7.20 2.50
C GLU A 476 7.51 7.87 3.87
N HIS A 477 8.04 9.09 4.04
CA HIS A 477 8.07 9.71 5.37
C HIS A 477 6.66 9.76 6.00
N SER A 478 6.57 9.41 7.29
CA SER A 478 5.31 9.23 8.03
C SER A 478 4.35 8.11 7.54
N GLY A 479 4.54 7.48 6.36
CA GLY A 479 3.60 6.58 5.68
C GLY A 479 4.20 5.65 4.61
N GLY A 480 3.54 5.48 3.45
CA GLY A 480 4.01 4.65 2.32
C GLY A 480 2.88 3.95 1.52
N GLU A 481 3.23 3.30 0.39
CA GLU A 481 2.28 2.64 -0.53
C GLU A 481 2.54 1.12 -0.69
N TRP A 482 1.46 0.32 -0.75
CA TRP A 482 1.48 -1.09 -1.15
C TRP A 482 1.26 -1.26 -2.67
N VAL A 483 2.33 -1.51 -3.41
CA VAL A 483 2.29 -1.74 -4.87
C VAL A 483 2.13 -3.23 -5.17
N ASN A 484 1.11 -3.60 -5.94
CA ASN A 484 0.90 -4.97 -6.42
C ASN A 484 2.05 -5.39 -7.35
N ALA A 485 2.53 -6.64 -7.24
CA ALA A 485 3.71 -7.08 -7.97
C ALA A 485 3.53 -7.23 -9.51
N CYS A 486 2.38 -6.83 -10.06
CA CYS A 486 2.18 -6.62 -11.51
C CYS A 486 2.54 -5.21 -11.99
N ASN A 487 2.70 -4.27 -11.05
CA ASN A 487 3.00 -2.86 -11.31
C ASN A 487 4.41 -2.49 -10.81
N LEU A 488 5.24 -3.49 -10.44
CA LEU A 488 6.64 -3.31 -10.06
C LEU A 488 7.55 -3.36 -11.29
N GLU A 489 8.65 -2.61 -11.26
CA GLU A 489 9.77 -2.80 -12.18
C GLU A 489 10.70 -3.91 -11.68
N TYR A 490 11.33 -4.63 -12.61
CA TYR A 490 12.19 -5.78 -12.35
C TYR A 490 13.49 -5.67 -13.15
N ILE A 491 14.62 -6.03 -12.54
CA ILE A 491 15.95 -5.91 -13.18
C ILE A 491 16.49 -7.23 -13.75
N GLU A 492 16.38 -8.31 -12.99
CA GLU A 492 16.81 -9.66 -13.39
C GLU A 492 15.96 -10.70 -12.66
N GLY A 493 15.53 -11.76 -13.35
CA GLY A 493 14.74 -12.81 -12.73
C GLY A 493 13.41 -12.27 -12.20
N ASN A 494 13.14 -12.54 -10.92
CA ASN A 494 12.03 -11.94 -10.18
C ASN A 494 12.48 -10.88 -9.16
N LYS A 495 13.71 -10.33 -9.28
CA LYS A 495 14.19 -9.24 -8.42
C LYS A 495 13.51 -7.92 -8.80
N PRO A 496 12.70 -7.31 -7.91
CA PRO A 496 12.12 -6.00 -8.14
C PRO A 496 13.18 -4.90 -8.04
N ILE A 497 12.79 -3.68 -8.37
CA ILE A 497 13.59 -2.48 -8.17
C ILE A 497 12.99 -1.63 -7.05
N VAL A 498 13.85 -1.00 -6.24
CA VAL A 498 13.50 0.07 -5.31
C VAL A 498 14.35 1.28 -5.65
N TYR A 499 13.76 2.47 -5.68
CA TYR A 499 14.48 3.73 -5.83
C TYR A 499 14.44 4.50 -4.51
N SER A 500 15.61 4.81 -3.97
CA SER A 500 15.80 5.58 -2.74
C SER A 500 15.98 7.07 -3.07
N SER A 501 15.21 7.93 -2.42
CA SER A 501 15.13 9.35 -2.75
C SER A 501 16.39 10.13 -2.38
N LYS A 502 16.72 11.16 -3.19
CA LYS A 502 17.88 12.01 -2.93
C LYS A 502 17.76 12.71 -1.57
N SER A 503 18.82 12.68 -0.77
CA SER A 503 18.93 13.19 0.61
C SER A 503 18.01 12.56 1.65
N GLY A 504 16.78 12.18 1.29
CA GLY A 504 15.76 11.66 2.21
C GLY A 504 15.63 10.14 2.27
N HIS A 505 16.27 9.41 1.35
CA HIS A 505 16.32 7.94 1.22
C HIS A 505 15.00 7.15 1.12
N SER A 506 13.85 7.77 1.37
CA SER A 506 12.51 7.21 1.24
C SER A 506 12.32 6.46 -0.09
N SER A 507 11.63 5.33 -0.02
CA SER A 507 11.58 4.31 -1.06
C SER A 507 10.43 4.51 -2.03
N TYR A 508 10.68 4.30 -3.32
CA TYR A 508 9.71 4.46 -4.40
C TYR A 508 9.77 3.31 -5.44
N PRO A 509 8.64 2.96 -6.08
CA PRO A 509 8.55 1.86 -7.04
C PRO A 509 9.04 2.20 -8.46
N HIS A 510 9.09 3.49 -8.81
CA HIS A 510 9.40 3.99 -10.15
C HIS A 510 10.36 5.19 -10.08
N PRO A 511 11.16 5.47 -11.13
CA PRO A 511 11.97 6.67 -11.21
C PRO A 511 11.09 7.91 -11.54
N GLY A 512 11.44 9.07 -11.01
CA GLY A 512 10.65 10.29 -11.17
C GLY A 512 10.89 11.36 -10.09
N CYS A 513 9.90 12.23 -9.92
CA CYS A 513 9.89 13.30 -8.92
C CYS A 513 8.54 13.25 -8.19
N TYR A 514 8.59 12.76 -6.95
CA TYR A 514 7.44 12.64 -6.05
C TYR A 514 7.31 13.93 -5.22
N ILE A 515 6.08 14.26 -4.82
CA ILE A 515 5.77 15.45 -4.02
C ILE A 515 4.91 15.05 -2.84
N GLN A 516 5.49 15.02 -1.66
CA GLN A 516 4.80 14.70 -0.42
C GLN A 516 4.23 15.97 0.20
N GLY A 517 2.89 16.13 0.12
CA GLY A 517 2.19 17.33 0.56
C GLY A 517 0.88 17.54 -0.21
N SER A 518 0.49 18.79 -0.40
CA SER A 518 -0.77 19.14 -1.07
C SER A 518 -0.61 19.13 -2.60
N SER A 519 -0.74 17.93 -3.17
CA SER A 519 -0.71 17.67 -4.62
C SER A 519 -1.65 18.57 -5.43
N LYS A 520 -2.79 18.97 -4.87
CA LYS A 520 -3.78 19.90 -5.47
C LYS A 520 -3.24 21.30 -5.78
N ILE A 521 -2.18 21.73 -5.08
CA ILE A 521 -1.52 23.03 -5.29
C ILE A 521 -0.04 22.88 -5.70
N GLY A 522 0.44 21.64 -5.88
CA GLY A 522 1.81 21.34 -6.29
C GLY A 522 2.86 21.79 -5.27
N ILE A 523 2.55 21.73 -3.97
CA ILE A 523 3.43 22.15 -2.87
C ILE A 523 3.64 21.00 -1.88
N GLY A 524 4.89 20.73 -1.54
CA GLY A 524 5.30 19.66 -0.63
C GLY A 524 6.81 19.43 -0.62
N LEU A 525 7.26 18.43 0.14
CA LEU A 525 8.62 17.93 0.04
C LEU A 525 8.83 17.22 -1.30
N ARG A 526 10.02 17.39 -1.88
CA ARG A 526 10.38 16.87 -3.19
C ARG A 526 11.34 15.68 -3.04
N ASN A 527 10.87 14.50 -3.41
CA ASN A 527 11.65 13.29 -3.43
C ASN A 527 11.98 12.94 -4.89
N ASP A 528 13.23 13.21 -5.28
CA ASP A 528 13.75 12.84 -6.61
C ASP A 528 14.40 11.44 -6.56
N VAL A 529 13.98 10.57 -7.48
CA VAL A 529 14.41 9.17 -7.56
C VAL A 529 14.78 8.81 -8.99
N ALA A 530 15.94 8.19 -9.16
CA ALA A 530 16.43 7.77 -10.47
C ALA A 530 17.40 6.59 -10.35
N GLN A 531 17.49 5.77 -11.41
CA GLN A 531 18.49 4.71 -11.51
C GLN A 531 19.90 5.31 -11.58
N SER A 532 20.87 4.70 -10.92
CA SER A 532 22.26 5.14 -10.96
C SER A 532 23.26 3.97 -10.87
N LYS A 533 24.55 4.28 -10.82
CA LYS A 533 25.63 3.33 -10.51
C LYS A 533 25.73 2.99 -9.01
N TYR A 534 25.07 3.74 -8.13
CA TYR A 534 25.04 3.52 -6.69
C TYR A 534 23.84 2.62 -6.37
N PHE A 535 24.10 1.35 -6.06
CA PHE A 535 23.05 0.41 -5.72
C PHE A 535 23.50 -0.63 -4.69
N VAL A 536 22.52 -1.23 -4.01
CA VAL A 536 22.72 -2.39 -3.13
C VAL A 536 21.81 -3.52 -3.58
N ASP A 537 22.37 -4.70 -3.82
CA ASP A 537 21.61 -5.92 -4.09
C ASP A 537 21.33 -6.68 -2.78
N SER A 538 20.12 -6.49 -2.25
CA SER A 538 19.66 -7.08 -1.00
C SER A 538 19.62 -8.62 -1.01
N SER A 539 19.62 -9.25 -2.18
CA SER A 539 19.70 -10.72 -2.29
C SER A 539 21.09 -11.28 -1.97
N THR A 540 22.11 -10.42 -1.91
CA THR A 540 23.53 -10.79 -1.74
C THR A 540 24.14 -10.37 -0.40
N ARG A 541 23.65 -9.25 0.18
CA ARG A 541 24.21 -8.66 1.41
C ARG A 541 23.10 -8.28 2.37
N TYR A 542 22.85 -9.16 3.32
CA TYR A 542 21.81 -8.99 4.33
C TYR A 542 22.14 -9.76 5.61
N GLN A 543 21.63 -9.26 6.74
CA GLN A 543 21.59 -9.96 8.01
C GLN A 543 20.12 -10.17 8.39
N ILE A 544 19.68 -11.41 8.60
CA ILE A 544 18.39 -11.68 9.24
C ILE A 544 18.57 -11.33 10.73
N ILE A 545 17.88 -10.28 11.19
CA ILE A 545 17.98 -9.75 12.55
C ILE A 545 16.83 -10.18 13.45
N ALA A 546 15.67 -10.52 12.89
CA ALA A 546 14.54 -11.07 13.63
C ALA A 546 13.65 -11.99 12.75
N ALA A 547 13.13 -13.05 13.35
CA ALA A 547 12.09 -13.94 12.79
C ALA A 547 11.45 -14.74 13.94
N GLU A 548 10.72 -14.05 14.82
CA GLU A 548 10.33 -14.53 16.16
C GLU A 548 9.51 -15.83 16.13
N TYR A 549 8.78 -16.10 15.05
CA TYR A 549 7.99 -17.32 14.86
C TYR A 549 8.85 -18.59 14.69
N LEU A 550 10.14 -18.47 14.34
CA LEU A 550 11.06 -19.62 14.27
C LEU A 550 11.47 -20.11 15.67
N GLY A 551 11.23 -19.32 16.72
CA GLY A 551 11.58 -19.63 18.10
C GLY A 551 12.91 -19.05 18.57
N VAL A 552 13.10 -19.07 19.89
CA VAL A 552 14.23 -18.43 20.58
C VAL A 552 15.55 -19.07 20.17
N GLY A 553 16.52 -18.25 19.72
CA GLY A 553 17.88 -18.68 19.39
C GLY A 553 18.09 -19.18 17.96
N VAL A 554 17.06 -19.23 17.11
CA VAL A 554 17.22 -19.54 15.67
C VAL A 554 17.80 -18.35 14.91
N VAL A 555 17.35 -17.14 15.23
CA VAL A 555 17.93 -15.87 14.76
C VAL A 555 18.58 -15.16 15.95
N ASN A 556 19.77 -14.61 15.73
CA ASN A 556 20.53 -13.86 16.72
C ASN A 556 20.35 -12.36 16.50
N GLU A 557 19.56 -11.70 17.34
CA GLU A 557 19.43 -10.24 17.34
C GLU A 557 20.81 -9.58 17.60
N PRO A 558 21.26 -8.61 16.78
CA PRO A 558 22.49 -7.87 17.08
C PRO A 558 22.25 -6.90 18.25
N ASN A 559 23.28 -6.61 19.06
CA ASN A 559 23.09 -5.84 20.30
C ASN A 559 22.50 -4.44 20.05
N TRP A 560 22.89 -3.80 18.94
CA TRP A 560 22.37 -2.49 18.55
C TRP A 560 20.87 -2.47 18.27
N LEU A 561 20.25 -3.61 17.92
CA LEU A 561 18.79 -3.70 17.75
C LEU A 561 18.04 -3.49 19.06
N GLN A 562 18.72 -3.65 20.21
CA GLN A 562 18.16 -3.33 21.52
C GLN A 562 18.31 -1.85 21.91
N TYR A 563 18.95 -1.00 21.10
CA TYR A 563 19.14 0.41 21.42
C TYR A 563 17.88 1.23 21.08
N MET A 564 17.02 1.41 22.08
CA MET A 564 15.71 2.09 22.00
C MET A 564 15.80 3.62 22.11
N ARG A 565 16.88 4.27 21.64
CA ARG A 565 17.06 5.74 21.69
C ARG A 565 17.43 6.31 20.32
N GLU A 566 17.57 7.63 20.25
CA GLU A 566 17.88 8.41 19.07
C GLU A 566 19.26 8.06 18.46
N TRP A 567 19.30 7.87 17.14
CA TRP A 567 20.54 7.66 16.39
C TRP A 567 21.25 8.97 16.00
N GLY A 568 20.77 10.10 16.52
CA GLY A 568 21.25 11.46 16.27
C GLY A 568 20.84 12.42 17.38
N PRO A 569 21.48 13.59 17.53
CA PRO A 569 21.11 14.59 18.53
C PRO A 569 19.79 15.29 18.17
N THR A 570 19.05 15.76 19.19
CA THR A 570 17.92 16.68 19.01
C THR A 570 18.42 18.13 18.95
N ILE A 571 18.27 18.79 17.80
CA ILE A 571 18.65 20.19 17.57
C ILE A 571 17.40 21.00 17.23
N VAL A 572 16.92 21.76 18.21
CA VAL A 572 15.78 22.67 18.06
C VAL A 572 16.25 24.02 17.51
N TYR A 573 15.83 24.34 16.28
CA TYR A 573 16.03 25.67 15.70
C TYR A 573 14.93 26.65 16.12
N ASP A 574 15.17 27.96 15.96
CA ASP A 574 14.06 28.90 15.79
C ASP A 574 13.45 28.66 14.41
N ALA A 575 12.61 27.62 14.34
CA ALA A 575 11.89 27.23 13.14
C ALA A 575 11.09 28.41 12.56
N ARG A 576 10.54 29.30 13.39
CA ARG A 576 9.82 30.49 12.90
C ARG A 576 10.75 31.44 12.14
N SER A 577 12.02 31.57 12.54
CA SER A 577 13.02 32.36 11.81
C SER A 577 13.40 31.75 10.46
N GLU A 578 13.66 30.43 10.40
CA GLU A 578 14.04 29.75 9.16
C GLU A 578 12.85 29.62 8.19
N LEU A 579 11.67 29.27 8.69
CA LEU A 579 10.42 29.26 7.91
C LEU A 579 10.10 30.64 7.33
N ASN A 580 10.34 31.74 8.07
CA ASN A 580 10.17 33.09 7.53
C ASN A 580 11.15 33.38 6.37
N LYS A 581 12.37 32.82 6.36
CA LYS A 581 13.27 32.91 5.19
C LYS A 581 12.69 32.11 4.02
N ILE A 582 12.25 30.86 4.24
CA ILE A 582 11.63 30.01 3.21
C ILE A 582 10.43 30.72 2.57
N ILE A 583 9.52 31.25 3.40
CA ILE A 583 8.34 32.01 2.96
C ILE A 583 8.73 33.27 2.17
N SER A 584 9.87 33.89 2.46
CA SER A 584 10.33 35.06 1.70
C SER A 584 10.72 34.73 0.25
N TYR A 585 11.13 33.48 -0.06
CA TYR A 585 11.43 33.05 -1.43
C TYR A 585 10.19 32.75 -2.27
N PHE A 586 9.02 32.49 -1.66
CA PHE A 586 7.81 32.30 -2.44
C PHE A 586 7.34 33.60 -3.10
N PRO A 587 6.86 33.55 -4.38
CA PRO A 587 6.19 34.67 -5.02
C PRO A 587 5.05 35.21 -4.15
N ILE A 588 4.77 36.51 -4.18
CA ILE A 588 3.81 37.16 -3.27
C ILE A 588 2.40 36.52 -3.32
N LEU A 589 1.98 36.03 -4.50
CA LEU A 589 0.70 35.32 -4.71
C LEU A 589 0.65 33.89 -4.13
N LEU A 590 1.80 33.34 -3.72
CA LEU A 590 1.99 32.01 -3.14
C LEU A 590 2.62 32.06 -1.74
N ARG A 591 2.64 33.23 -1.08
CA ARG A 591 3.15 33.37 0.28
C ARG A 591 2.11 32.91 1.30
N PHE A 592 2.36 31.73 1.87
CA PHE A 592 1.64 31.21 3.02
C PHE A 592 1.99 31.99 4.29
N SER A 593 1.09 31.98 5.29
CA SER A 593 1.51 32.30 6.66
C SER A 593 2.38 31.15 7.19
N ALA A 594 3.19 31.42 8.23
CA ALA A 594 3.92 30.34 8.91
C ALA A 594 2.97 29.26 9.46
N GLU A 595 1.77 29.64 9.90
CA GLU A 595 0.74 28.72 10.40
C GLU A 595 0.20 27.81 9.29
N THR A 596 -0.11 28.33 8.11
CA THR A 596 -0.51 27.51 6.96
C THR A 596 0.64 26.64 6.44
N PHE A 597 1.89 27.05 6.65
CA PHE A 597 3.05 26.20 6.37
C PHE A 597 3.13 25.02 7.36
N PHE A 598 2.91 25.25 8.66
CA PHE A 598 2.81 24.19 9.67
C PHE A 598 1.67 23.18 9.41
N GLU A 599 0.62 23.57 8.67
CA GLU A 599 -0.46 22.66 8.24
C GLU A 599 -0.15 21.87 6.94
N LEU A 600 0.86 22.25 6.17
CA LEU A 600 1.13 21.73 4.82
C LEU A 600 2.33 20.76 4.73
N PHE A 601 3.21 20.73 5.73
CA PHE A 601 4.45 19.97 5.73
C PHE A 601 4.60 19.13 7.02
N PRO A 602 5.30 17.96 6.96
CA PRO A 602 5.46 17.06 8.12
C PRO A 602 6.08 17.72 9.35
N THR A 603 5.86 17.14 10.53
CA THR A 603 6.50 17.55 11.80
C THR A 603 8.02 17.45 11.76
N GLU A 604 8.52 16.52 10.96
CA GLU A 604 9.90 16.09 10.75
C GLU A 604 10.80 17.20 10.16
N ILE A 605 10.25 18.34 9.74
CA ILE A 605 10.98 19.48 9.16
C ILE A 605 11.09 20.71 10.08
N TYR A 606 10.80 20.57 11.38
CA TYR A 606 10.85 21.69 12.35
C TYR A 606 12.03 21.63 13.34
N GLY A 607 12.91 20.64 13.20
CA GLY A 607 14.19 20.50 13.91
C GLY A 607 15.07 19.45 13.23
N GLU A 608 16.24 19.15 13.80
CA GLU A 608 16.97 17.91 13.54
C GLU A 608 16.68 16.99 14.73
N GLU A 609 16.20 15.76 14.50
CA GLU A 609 16.00 14.77 15.56
C GLU A 609 16.35 13.40 15.00
N GLY A 610 17.36 12.75 15.58
CA GLY A 610 17.82 11.46 15.08
C GLY A 610 16.77 10.36 15.34
N PRO A 611 16.42 9.55 14.33
CA PRO A 611 15.38 8.55 14.47
C PRO A 611 15.75 7.50 15.51
N THR A 612 14.75 6.97 16.21
CA THR A 612 14.89 5.71 16.94
C THR A 612 15.10 4.54 15.95
N GLY A 613 15.82 3.52 16.40
CA GLY A 613 16.11 2.33 15.59
C GLY A 613 14.85 1.51 15.24
N PRO A 614 14.97 0.53 14.30
CA PRO A 614 13.85 -0.21 13.72
C PRO A 614 12.82 -0.78 14.71
N LYS A 615 13.25 -1.19 15.91
CA LYS A 615 12.42 -1.89 16.89
C LYS A 615 11.53 -1.00 17.76
N GLU A 616 11.73 0.33 17.73
CA GLU A 616 10.77 1.32 18.28
C GLU A 616 9.73 1.77 17.24
N LYS A 617 9.87 1.39 15.95
CA LYS A 617 8.90 1.72 14.90
C LYS A 617 7.64 0.86 15.09
N ASP A 618 6.45 1.44 14.92
CA ASP A 618 5.18 0.75 15.21
C ASP A 618 4.90 -0.40 14.25
N ASN A 619 5.38 -0.32 13.02
CA ASN A 619 5.33 -1.39 12.02
C ASN A 619 6.24 -2.61 12.34
N TRP A 620 7.11 -2.56 13.36
CA TRP A 620 7.87 -3.75 13.79
C TRP A 620 6.94 -4.87 14.23
N VAL A 621 6.02 -4.56 15.15
CA VAL A 621 4.95 -5.49 15.58
C VAL A 621 3.68 -5.31 14.74
N GLY A 622 3.46 -4.10 14.22
CA GLY A 622 2.30 -3.72 13.43
C GLY A 622 2.29 -4.22 11.98
N ASP A 623 1.23 -3.83 11.28
CA ASP A 623 1.18 -3.83 9.82
C ASP A 623 1.92 -2.59 9.31
N GLU A 624 2.22 -2.52 8.01
CA GLU A 624 2.73 -1.28 7.42
C GLU A 624 1.64 -0.19 7.43
N ARG A 625 2.04 1.09 7.36
CA ARG A 625 1.11 2.23 7.37
C ARG A 625 0.39 2.37 6.01
N SER A 626 -0.61 3.24 5.96
CA SER A 626 -1.41 3.57 4.75
C SER A 626 -2.06 4.93 4.92
#